data_AF-A0A8C4KJW8-F1
#
_entry.id   AF-A0A8C4KJW8-F1
#
_cell.length_a   1.000
_cell.length_b   1.000
_cell.length_c   1.000
_cell.angle_alpha   90.00
_cell.angle_beta   90.00
_cell.angle_gamma   90.00
#
_symmetry.space_group_name_H-M   'P 1'
#
loop_
_entity.id
_entity.type
_entity.pdbx_description
1 polymer ?
#
loop_
_entity_poly.entity_id
_entity_poly.type
_entity_poly.pdbx_seq_one_letter_code
_entity_poly.pdbx_strand_id
1 'polypeptide(L)'
;PKRPRGPRRGGALPKAPAAPSAPRVPGADPPYLPARRRRRPRRPAAPAPRRCVTVREEVVAHRSRPHLYLQRIRIANPTERVAAFEASAPASAPSLGGRFATSLEKAEERQFLLSSGRLLLPGSPKVVLMVVAAKKLVSRVQVAPKSHFDETMLSVVYTSEPIEASKLEETFSKLREAAKKEMLEVMQMGVEDLFREHQQTWSDLFISGIEMKKITDLHTPSSETVNMTLYYVLSSMPAPLLDPLISGEDREKMEASLNYADHCFSGHATMHAENLWPAKLTSVPQILQLSDLWKLTLQKRGCKGLVAAGVHGLMQGMVLSFGGLQFTENHLQFQADPDVLHNSYSLRGIHYNKDLINLAVLLDAEGKPFLHVSVKFQDKPVRLYACEAGCMNEPVELTSEARGHTFPVMVTQPITPLLYISTDLIHLQDLRHTLHLKAILAHEEHMAKQYPGLPFLFWFSVASLITLFHLFLFKLIYNEYCGPGAKPLFRSKV
;
A
#
# COMPACT_ATOMS: atom_id res chain seq x y z
N PRO A 1 -39.67 -16.05 52.50
CA PRO A 1 -39.96 -17.38 53.09
C PRO A 1 -38.89 -18.43 52.72
N LYS A 2 -38.03 -18.74 53.69
CA LYS A 2 -37.26 -19.98 53.95
C LYS A 2 -36.31 -20.58 52.87
N ARG A 3 -35.02 -20.30 53.09
CA ARG A 3 -33.82 -21.19 53.17
C ARG A 3 -34.04 -22.73 53.17
N PRO A 4 -33.02 -23.51 52.75
CA PRO A 4 -32.00 -24.08 53.68
C PRO A 4 -30.54 -23.95 53.15
N ARG A 5 -29.51 -23.47 53.89
CA ARG A 5 -28.60 -24.15 54.87
C ARG A 5 -28.21 -25.58 54.42
N GLY A 6 -27.01 -25.83 53.86
CA GLY A 6 -25.71 -26.03 54.53
C GLY A 6 -25.44 -27.54 54.76
N PRO A 7 -24.20 -28.10 54.67
CA PRO A 7 -23.08 -27.68 55.52
C PRO A 7 -21.67 -27.68 54.88
N ARG A 8 -20.73 -27.13 55.68
CA ARG A 8 -19.27 -26.99 55.49
C ARG A 8 -18.49 -28.26 55.86
N ARG A 9 -17.31 -28.42 55.23
CA ARG A 9 -15.96 -28.85 55.71
C ARG A 9 -15.26 -29.43 54.46
N GLY A 10 -14.04 -29.09 54.03
CA GLY A 10 -12.82 -28.67 54.69
C GLY A 10 -11.70 -29.53 54.06
N GLY A 11 -10.62 -28.94 53.53
CA GLY A 11 -9.47 -29.75 53.07
C GLY A 11 -8.65 -29.17 51.91
N ALA A 12 -7.49 -28.63 52.26
CA ALA A 12 -6.18 -28.69 51.58
C ALA A 12 -6.04 -28.34 50.08
N LEU A 13 -5.18 -27.33 49.83
CA LEU A 13 -4.48 -27.07 48.57
C LEU A 13 -3.67 -28.29 48.08
N PRO A 14 -3.56 -28.49 46.75
CA PRO A 14 -2.37 -29.09 46.14
C PRO A 14 -1.54 -28.06 45.37
N LYS A 15 -0.21 -28.19 45.56
CA LYS A 15 0.87 -27.45 44.89
C LYS A 15 0.91 -27.75 43.38
N ALA A 16 1.31 -26.73 42.63
CA ALA A 16 1.62 -26.79 41.19
C ALA A 16 2.81 -27.72 40.88
N PRO A 17 2.81 -28.45 39.75
CA PRO A 17 3.95 -29.24 39.31
C PRO A 17 4.97 -28.40 38.53
N ALA A 18 6.25 -28.70 38.79
CA ALA A 18 7.43 -28.07 38.22
C ALA A 18 7.71 -28.53 36.77
N ALA A 19 8.30 -27.62 35.99
CA ALA A 19 8.71 -27.82 34.60
C ALA A 19 9.90 -28.79 34.45
N PRO A 20 10.02 -29.53 33.33
CA PRO A 20 11.11 -30.48 33.11
C PRO A 20 12.36 -29.82 32.55
N SER A 21 13.50 -30.32 33.04
CA SER A 21 14.88 -30.01 32.71
C SER A 21 15.31 -30.52 31.32
N ALA A 22 16.06 -29.70 30.58
CA ALA A 22 16.73 -30.06 29.32
C ALA A 22 18.09 -30.78 29.55
N PRO A 23 18.52 -31.68 28.65
CA PRO A 23 19.75 -32.46 28.83
C PRO A 23 21.01 -31.76 28.28
N ARG A 24 22.15 -32.00 28.93
CA ARG A 24 23.52 -31.67 28.47
C ARG A 24 24.18 -32.91 27.84
N VAL A 25 24.94 -32.72 26.77
CA VAL A 25 25.99 -33.65 26.29
C VAL A 25 27.24 -32.83 25.90
N PRO A 26 28.48 -33.34 26.11
CA PRO A 26 29.71 -32.55 26.20
C PRO A 26 30.61 -32.66 24.94
N GLY A 27 31.53 -31.69 24.80
CA GLY A 27 32.66 -31.75 23.86
C GLY A 27 33.65 -30.64 24.18
N ALA A 28 34.84 -31.03 24.65
CA ALA A 28 35.94 -30.16 25.07
C ALA A 28 37.05 -30.15 24.01
N ASP A 29 37.76 -29.03 23.87
CA ASP A 29 39.17 -28.94 23.44
C ASP A 29 39.73 -27.49 23.61
N PRO A 30 41.06 -27.25 23.62
CA PRO A 30 41.79 -26.79 24.82
C PRO A 30 42.34 -25.33 24.72
N PRO A 31 43.08 -24.80 25.74
CA PRO A 31 43.24 -23.35 25.95
C PRO A 31 44.50 -22.77 25.27
N TYR A 32 44.35 -21.59 24.65
CA TYR A 32 45.47 -20.80 24.13
C TYR A 32 45.62 -19.47 24.90
N LEU A 33 46.86 -19.20 25.34
CA LEU A 33 47.31 -18.07 26.15
C LEU A 33 47.00 -16.68 25.53
N PRO A 34 46.77 -15.62 26.35
CA PRO A 34 46.46 -14.30 25.82
C PRO A 34 47.73 -13.52 25.41
N ALA A 35 47.77 -13.10 24.15
CA ALA A 35 48.78 -12.20 23.62
C ALA A 35 48.61 -10.76 24.14
N ARG A 36 49.73 -10.14 24.54
CA ARG A 36 49.85 -8.74 25.00
C ARG A 36 49.25 -7.74 23.99
N ARG A 37 48.17 -7.03 24.38
CA ARG A 37 47.66 -5.87 23.64
C ARG A 37 48.54 -4.63 23.87
N ARG A 38 49.24 -4.20 22.83
CA ARG A 38 49.83 -2.85 22.73
C ARG A 38 48.73 -1.79 22.82
N ARG A 39 48.90 -0.80 23.71
CA ARG A 39 48.00 0.36 23.85
C ARG A 39 48.02 1.18 22.56
N ARG A 40 46.88 1.29 21.87
CA ARG A 40 46.64 2.33 20.86
C ARG A 40 46.36 3.67 21.56
N PRO A 41 46.79 4.82 21.01
CA PRO A 41 46.46 6.12 21.58
C PRO A 41 44.95 6.36 21.51
N ARG A 42 44.38 6.90 22.59
CA ARG A 42 42.97 7.30 22.67
C ARG A 42 42.68 8.31 21.55
N ARG A 43 41.77 7.95 20.64
CA ARG A 43 41.03 8.96 19.85
C ARG A 43 40.30 9.89 20.83
N PRO A 44 40.24 11.20 20.58
CA PRO A 44 39.39 12.09 21.37
C PRO A 44 37.95 11.54 21.33
N ALA A 45 37.30 11.52 22.48
CA ALA A 45 35.90 11.15 22.60
C ALA A 45 35.08 12.02 21.64
N ALA A 46 34.16 11.40 20.89
CA ALA A 46 33.13 12.14 20.18
C ALA A 46 32.42 13.07 21.19
N PRO A 47 32.13 14.33 20.85
CA PRO A 47 31.42 15.22 21.75
C PRO A 47 30.09 14.56 22.16
N ALA A 48 29.79 14.60 23.46
CA ALA A 48 28.51 14.15 23.98
C ALA A 48 27.37 14.76 23.13
N PRO A 49 26.30 14.01 22.82
CA PRO A 49 25.20 14.54 22.02
C PRO A 49 24.73 15.83 22.66
N ARG A 50 24.81 16.94 21.91
CA ARG A 50 24.28 18.23 22.35
C ARG A 50 22.82 17.99 22.75
N ARG A 51 22.53 18.18 24.04
CA ARG A 51 21.17 18.10 24.58
C ARG A 51 20.42 19.30 24.04
N CYS A 52 19.79 19.17 22.87
CA CYS A 52 18.99 20.21 22.24
C CYS A 52 17.52 20.00 22.57
N VAL A 53 16.76 21.10 22.68
CA VAL A 53 15.29 21.03 22.77
C VAL A 53 14.75 20.54 21.43
N THR A 54 13.84 19.58 21.45
CA THR A 54 13.22 19.02 20.23
C THR A 54 11.73 19.26 20.24
N VAL A 55 11.20 19.77 19.12
CA VAL A 55 9.76 19.88 18.86
C VAL A 55 9.40 18.84 17.81
N ARG A 56 8.41 18.01 18.09
CA ARG A 56 7.86 17.02 17.17
C ARG A 56 6.37 17.32 16.99
N GLU A 57 5.97 17.43 15.74
CA GLU A 57 4.57 17.61 15.35
C GLU A 57 4.12 16.40 14.53
N GLU A 58 2.96 15.86 14.88
CA GLU A 58 2.29 14.81 14.13
C GLU A 58 0.91 15.32 13.73
N VAL A 59 0.65 15.41 12.42
CA VAL A 59 -0.61 15.90 11.89
C VAL A 59 -1.34 14.75 11.20
N VAL A 60 -2.62 14.58 11.53
CA VAL A 60 -3.46 13.52 10.98
C VAL A 60 -4.79 14.11 10.54
N ALA A 61 -5.18 13.83 9.30
CA ALA A 61 -6.56 13.93 8.86
C ALA A 61 -7.24 12.58 9.14
N HIS A 62 -8.28 12.56 9.96
CA HIS A 62 -8.88 11.32 10.43
C HIS A 62 -9.56 10.56 9.27
N ARG A 63 -9.43 9.23 9.23
CA ARG A 63 -9.80 8.47 8.01
C ARG A 63 -11.29 8.17 7.93
N SER A 64 -11.90 7.76 9.05
CA SER A 64 -13.34 7.49 9.21
C SER A 64 -14.14 8.74 9.60
N ARG A 65 -13.48 9.85 9.94
CA ARG A 65 -14.13 11.10 10.40
C ARG A 65 -13.69 12.23 9.48
N PRO A 66 -14.45 12.50 8.40
CA PRO A 66 -13.98 13.33 7.28
C PRO A 66 -13.68 14.78 7.67
N HIS A 67 -14.20 15.25 8.80
CA HIS A 67 -14.06 16.63 9.25
C HIS A 67 -13.00 16.81 10.35
N LEU A 68 -12.46 15.70 10.91
CA LEU A 68 -11.58 15.75 12.06
C LEU A 68 -10.09 15.77 11.68
N TYR A 69 -9.38 16.73 12.26
CA TYR A 69 -7.93 16.86 12.18
C TYR A 69 -7.33 16.82 13.60
N LEU A 70 -6.24 16.07 13.73
CA LEU A 70 -5.48 15.90 14.96
C LEU A 70 -4.08 16.47 14.75
N GLN A 71 -3.58 17.24 15.72
CA GLN A 71 -2.18 17.67 15.76
C GLN A 71 -1.60 17.39 17.14
N ARG A 72 -0.65 16.46 17.22
CA ARG A 72 0.08 16.16 18.45
C ARG A 72 1.39 16.94 18.45
N ILE A 73 1.59 17.74 19.50
CA ILE A 73 2.77 18.57 19.71
C ILE A 73 3.51 18.00 20.91
N ARG A 74 4.73 17.52 20.70
CA ARG A 74 5.62 17.02 21.74
C ARG A 74 6.89 17.87 21.78
N ILE A 75 7.14 18.47 22.93
CA ILE A 75 8.35 19.27 23.18
C ILE A 75 9.16 18.55 24.24
N ALA A 76 10.37 18.10 23.91
CA ALA A 76 11.29 17.50 24.87
C ALA A 76 12.42 18.47 25.17
N ASN A 77 12.62 18.77 26.46
CA ASN A 77 13.68 19.65 26.93
C ASN A 77 14.72 18.84 27.74
N PRO A 78 15.74 18.27 27.08
CA PRO A 78 16.81 17.56 27.78
C PRO A 78 17.84 18.52 28.42
N THR A 79 17.65 19.84 28.35
CA THR A 79 18.62 20.82 28.87
C THR A 79 18.50 21.01 30.38
N GLU A 80 19.40 21.82 30.95
CA GLU A 80 19.33 22.27 32.35
C GLU A 80 18.55 23.58 32.52
N ARG A 81 17.99 24.15 31.44
CA ARG A 81 17.32 25.46 31.44
C ARG A 81 15.86 25.31 31.05
N VAL A 82 15.01 26.22 31.49
CA VAL A 82 13.62 26.31 31.02
C VAL A 82 13.62 26.73 29.55
N ALA A 83 12.81 26.06 28.73
CA ALA A 83 12.52 26.45 27.36
C ALA A 83 11.13 27.08 27.29
N ALA A 84 11.02 28.25 26.67
CA ALA A 84 9.75 28.95 26.49
C ALA A 84 9.36 28.96 25.00
N PHE A 85 8.10 28.63 24.74
CA PHE A 85 7.50 28.59 23.41
C PHE A 85 6.29 29.50 23.39
N GLU A 86 6.14 30.25 22.30
CA GLU A 86 4.96 31.06 22.03
C GLU A 86 4.28 30.50 20.79
N ALA A 87 3.03 30.07 20.96
CA ALA A 87 2.23 29.59 19.85
C ALA A 87 1.50 30.76 19.21
N SER A 88 1.90 31.10 17.99
CA SER A 88 1.15 32.04 17.16
C SER A 88 0.08 31.28 16.38
N ALA A 89 -1.20 31.51 16.70
CA ALA A 89 -2.25 31.21 15.73
C ALA A 89 -2.01 32.11 14.50
N PRO A 90 -2.15 31.61 13.26
CA PRO A 90 -2.06 32.48 12.11
C PRO A 90 -3.09 33.59 12.28
N ALA A 91 -2.63 34.84 12.36
CA ALA A 91 -3.48 36.00 12.26
C ALA A 91 -4.29 35.81 10.97
N SER A 92 -5.61 35.61 11.11
CA SER A 92 -6.61 35.50 10.03
C SER A 92 -6.00 35.74 8.65
N ALA A 93 -5.53 34.67 7.99
CA ALA A 93 -4.67 34.79 6.82
C ALA A 93 -5.33 35.75 5.79
N PRO A 94 -4.76 36.94 5.55
CA PRO A 94 -5.36 37.92 4.63
C PRO A 94 -5.38 37.42 3.17
N SER A 95 -4.62 36.36 2.87
CA SER A 95 -4.31 35.88 1.53
C SER A 95 -5.47 35.20 0.79
N LEU A 96 -6.56 34.85 1.48
CA LEU A 96 -7.75 34.23 0.86
C LEU A 96 -8.95 35.19 0.73
N GLY A 97 -8.78 36.48 1.02
CA GLY A 97 -9.83 37.51 0.83
C GLY A 97 -11.04 37.41 1.77
N GLY A 98 -11.08 36.41 2.66
CA GLY A 98 -12.15 36.19 3.62
C GLY A 98 -11.82 36.70 5.03
N ARG A 99 -12.65 37.58 5.60
CA ARG A 99 -12.62 37.86 7.04
C ARG A 99 -13.23 36.66 7.77
N PHE A 100 -12.45 35.99 8.61
CA PHE A 100 -12.97 34.97 9.52
C PHE A 100 -13.45 35.63 10.81
N ALA A 101 -14.69 35.38 11.21
CA ALA A 101 -15.21 35.73 12.52
C ALA A 101 -14.95 34.57 13.48
N THR A 102 -14.38 34.83 14.65
CA THR A 102 -14.08 33.81 15.66
C THR A 102 -14.80 34.12 16.96
N SER A 103 -15.54 33.15 17.50
CA SER A 103 -16.17 33.20 18.83
C SER A 103 -15.55 32.15 19.75
N LEU A 104 -15.63 32.39 21.06
CA LEU A 104 -15.32 31.38 22.07
C LEU A 104 -16.61 30.67 22.45
N GLU A 105 -16.69 29.38 22.17
CA GLU A 105 -17.80 28.54 22.61
C GLU A 105 -17.48 27.92 23.96
N LYS A 106 -18.48 27.93 24.86
CA LYS A 106 -18.42 27.26 26.15
C LYS A 106 -19.61 26.30 26.24
N ALA A 107 -19.31 25.03 26.45
CA ALA A 107 -20.31 24.02 26.74
C ALA A 107 -19.80 23.20 27.93
N GLU A 108 -20.55 23.22 29.03
CA GLU A 108 -20.13 22.61 30.30
C GLU A 108 -18.75 23.14 30.76
N GLU A 109 -17.81 22.26 31.10
CA GLU A 109 -16.44 22.59 31.48
C GLU A 109 -15.49 22.75 30.28
N ARG A 110 -16.00 22.66 29.05
CA ARG A 110 -15.20 22.61 27.83
C ARG A 110 -15.29 23.90 27.05
N GLN A 111 -14.15 24.31 26.50
CA GLN A 111 -14.02 25.54 25.73
C GLN A 111 -13.28 25.27 24.43
N PHE A 112 -13.81 25.80 23.34
CA PHE A 112 -13.20 25.73 22.02
C PHE A 112 -13.50 27.01 21.23
N LEU A 113 -12.72 27.25 20.18
CA LEU A 113 -12.89 28.40 19.30
C LEU A 113 -13.72 27.96 18.09
N LEU A 114 -14.73 28.75 17.74
CA LEU A 114 -15.52 28.56 16.53
C LEU A 114 -15.23 29.70 15.56
N SER A 115 -14.54 29.39 14.47
CA SER A 115 -14.21 30.33 13.40
C SER A 115 -15.08 30.07 12.19
N SER A 116 -15.63 31.12 11.58
CA SER A 116 -16.43 31.03 10.36
C SER A 116 -15.94 32.03 9.33
N GLY A 117 -15.82 31.60 8.08
CA GLY A 117 -15.35 32.43 6.98
C GLY A 117 -15.97 32.04 5.65
N ARG A 118 -15.75 32.91 4.66
CA ARG A 118 -16.17 32.70 3.27
C ARG A 118 -14.94 32.73 2.37
N LEU A 119 -14.93 31.82 1.40
CA LEU A 119 -13.93 31.75 0.35
C LEU A 119 -14.59 32.16 -0.97
N LEU A 120 -13.99 33.16 -1.62
CA LEU A 120 -14.44 33.62 -2.94
C LEU A 120 -13.81 32.74 -4.02
N LEU A 121 -14.64 32.26 -4.96
CA LEU A 121 -14.17 31.48 -6.09
C LEU A 121 -13.83 32.43 -7.27
N PRO A 122 -12.62 32.37 -7.84
CA PRO A 122 -12.27 33.19 -8.99
C PRO A 122 -13.24 32.97 -10.16
N GLY A 123 -13.81 34.04 -10.69
CA GLY A 123 -14.70 33.98 -11.87
C GLY A 123 -16.10 33.42 -11.62
N SER A 124 -16.52 33.22 -10.36
CA SER A 124 -17.87 32.77 -10.02
C SER A 124 -18.54 33.71 -9.00
N PRO A 125 -19.85 34.00 -9.13
CA PRO A 125 -20.59 34.71 -8.09
C PRO A 125 -20.88 33.83 -6.86
N LYS A 126 -20.57 32.53 -6.93
CA LYS A 126 -20.76 31.59 -5.83
C LYS A 126 -19.61 31.68 -4.82
N VAL A 127 -19.93 31.33 -3.58
CA VAL A 127 -19.00 31.34 -2.46
C VAL A 127 -18.99 29.99 -1.76
N VAL A 128 -17.85 29.64 -1.17
CA VAL A 128 -17.71 28.47 -0.31
C VAL A 128 -17.64 28.93 1.13
N LEU A 129 -18.44 28.34 2.00
CA LEU A 129 -18.42 28.63 3.43
C LEU A 129 -17.53 27.63 4.14
N MET A 130 -16.80 28.11 5.14
CA MET A 130 -15.93 27.30 5.97
C MET A 130 -16.21 27.60 7.43
N VAL A 131 -16.37 26.55 8.23
CA VAL A 131 -16.48 26.63 9.68
C VAL A 131 -15.45 25.71 10.31
N VAL A 132 -14.69 26.23 11.27
CA VAL A 132 -13.67 25.50 12.01
C VAL A 132 -13.97 25.59 13.50
N ALA A 133 -14.21 24.45 14.13
CA ALA A 133 -14.24 24.33 15.58
C ALA A 133 -12.90 23.74 16.05
N ALA A 134 -12.12 24.49 16.82
CA ALA A 134 -10.77 24.07 17.22
C ALA A 134 -10.57 24.20 18.73
N LYS A 135 -9.90 23.20 19.32
CA LYS A 135 -9.49 23.25 20.72
C LYS A 135 -8.63 24.48 20.95
N LYS A 136 -8.94 25.24 22.00
CA LYS A 136 -8.15 26.42 22.35
C LYS A 136 -6.73 26.00 22.74
N LEU A 137 -5.73 26.52 22.03
CA LEU A 137 -4.31 26.28 22.29
C LEU A 137 -3.79 27.20 23.40
N VAL A 138 -2.86 26.69 24.21
CA VAL A 138 -2.12 27.50 25.18
C VAL A 138 -1.12 28.38 24.43
N SER A 139 -1.27 29.70 24.54
CA SER A 139 -0.44 30.66 23.78
C SER A 139 1.02 30.70 24.21
N ARG A 140 1.32 30.34 25.46
CA ARG A 140 2.67 30.34 26.02
C ARG A 140 2.92 29.07 26.81
N VAL A 141 3.90 28.30 26.39
CA VAL A 141 4.29 27.03 27.00
C VAL A 141 5.70 27.16 27.57
N GLN A 142 5.86 26.83 28.85
CA GLN A 142 7.17 26.73 29.49
C GLN A 142 7.46 25.27 29.80
N VAL A 143 8.57 24.74 29.27
CA VAL A 143 8.99 23.36 29.47
C VAL A 143 10.21 23.35 30.40
N ALA A 144 10.03 22.76 31.57
CA ALA A 144 11.06 22.68 32.60
C ALA A 144 12.31 21.89 32.14
N PRO A 145 13.46 22.06 32.81
CA PRO A 145 14.64 21.23 32.58
C PRO A 145 14.30 19.74 32.75
N LYS A 146 14.87 18.89 31.89
CA LYS A 146 14.70 17.42 31.92
C LYS A 146 13.25 16.94 31.83
N SER A 147 12.33 17.77 31.34
CA SER A 147 10.94 17.39 31.19
C SER A 147 10.50 17.39 29.73
N HIS A 148 9.24 16.99 29.52
CA HIS A 148 8.56 17.08 28.25
C HIS A 148 7.20 17.75 28.43
N PHE A 149 6.68 18.29 27.35
CA PHE A 149 5.33 18.81 27.22
C PHE A 149 4.65 18.10 26.06
N ASP A 150 3.46 17.58 26.31
CA ASP A 150 2.63 16.90 25.32
C ASP A 150 1.25 17.57 25.29
N GLU A 151 0.85 18.01 24.11
CA GLU A 151 -0.50 18.52 23.87
C GLU A 151 -1.03 17.97 22.55
N THR A 152 -2.32 17.65 22.52
CA THR A 152 -3.03 17.36 21.27
C THR A 152 -4.09 18.42 21.02
N MET A 153 -4.05 18.97 19.81
CA MET A 153 -5.06 19.85 19.25
C MET A 153 -6.05 19.05 18.40
N LEU A 154 -7.32 19.38 18.56
CA LEU A 154 -8.43 18.83 17.79
C LEU A 154 -9.02 19.98 16.98
N SER A 155 -9.25 19.75 15.69
CA SER A 155 -9.92 20.69 14.80
C SER A 155 -10.96 19.96 13.97
N VAL A 156 -12.20 20.44 14.01
CA VAL A 156 -13.30 19.97 13.17
C VAL A 156 -13.54 21.02 12.08
N VAL A 157 -13.46 20.62 10.82
CA VAL A 157 -13.54 21.51 9.66
C VAL A 157 -14.69 21.10 8.76
N TYR A 158 -15.66 21.99 8.61
CA TYR A 158 -16.79 21.86 7.71
C TYR A 158 -16.69 22.87 6.56
N THR A 159 -17.00 22.42 5.35
CA THR A 159 -17.06 23.24 4.14
C THR A 159 -18.36 23.02 3.39
N SER A 160 -18.95 24.08 2.83
CA SER A 160 -20.09 23.94 1.92
C SER A 160 -19.65 23.62 0.50
N GLU A 161 -20.57 23.09 -0.30
CA GLU A 161 -20.46 23.22 -1.76
C GLU A 161 -20.54 24.71 -2.18
N PRO A 162 -20.19 25.06 -3.43
CA PRO A 162 -20.36 26.42 -3.93
C PRO A 162 -21.84 26.85 -3.92
N ILE A 163 -22.17 27.85 -3.09
CA ILE A 163 -23.54 28.36 -2.93
C ILE A 163 -23.69 29.79 -3.42
N GLU A 164 -24.94 30.19 -3.66
CA GLU A 164 -25.31 31.59 -3.91
C GLU A 164 -25.37 32.40 -2.62
N ALA A 165 -25.21 33.71 -2.74
CA ALA A 165 -25.23 34.65 -1.62
C ALA A 165 -26.55 34.64 -0.82
N SER A 166 -27.66 34.25 -1.46
CA SER A 166 -29.00 34.17 -0.82
C SER A 166 -29.08 33.11 0.27
N LYS A 167 -28.28 32.04 0.20
CA LYS A 167 -28.31 30.90 1.14
C LYS A 167 -27.28 30.98 2.27
N LEU A 168 -26.60 32.12 2.39
CA LEU A 168 -25.47 32.30 3.30
C LEU A 168 -25.81 32.01 4.76
N GLU A 169 -26.81 32.70 5.30
CA GLU A 169 -27.16 32.61 6.73
C GLU A 169 -27.65 31.21 7.12
N GLU A 170 -28.53 30.64 6.30
CA GLU A 170 -29.05 29.28 6.52
C GLU A 170 -27.91 28.25 6.50
N THR A 171 -27.01 28.35 5.52
CA THR A 171 -25.90 27.41 5.37
C THR A 171 -24.87 27.59 6.49
N PHE A 172 -24.53 28.82 6.87
CA PHE A 172 -23.64 29.06 8.02
C PHE A 172 -24.21 28.49 9.31
N SER A 173 -25.51 28.71 9.57
CA SER A 173 -26.18 28.17 10.75
C SER A 173 -26.06 26.65 10.81
N LYS A 174 -26.38 25.96 9.70
CA LYS A 174 -26.24 24.50 9.59
C LYS A 174 -24.81 24.02 9.82
N LEU A 175 -23.82 24.64 9.18
CA LEU A 175 -22.41 24.24 9.34
C LEU A 175 -21.87 24.51 10.74
N ARG A 176 -22.28 25.61 11.39
CA ARG A 176 -21.88 25.94 12.77
C ARG A 176 -22.42 24.93 13.76
N GLU A 177 -23.70 24.58 13.67
CA GLU A 177 -24.29 23.57 14.54
C GLU A 177 -23.66 22.19 14.33
N ALA A 178 -23.38 21.80 13.08
CA ALA A 178 -22.69 20.55 12.78
C ALA A 178 -21.27 20.52 13.37
N ALA A 179 -20.46 21.56 13.12
CA ALA A 179 -19.09 21.67 13.65
C ALA A 179 -19.06 21.69 15.18
N LYS A 180 -20.01 22.40 15.81
CA LYS A 180 -20.16 22.45 17.27
C LYS A 180 -20.51 21.09 17.85
N LYS A 181 -21.49 20.40 17.26
CA LYS A 181 -21.92 19.07 17.69
C LYS A 181 -20.77 18.07 17.61
N GLU A 182 -20.12 17.95 16.45
CA GLU A 182 -19.01 17.00 16.27
C GLU A 182 -17.82 17.35 17.17
N MET A 183 -17.48 18.64 17.33
CA MET A 183 -16.40 19.05 18.24
C MET A 183 -16.65 18.61 19.68
N LEU A 184 -17.90 18.75 20.16
CA LEU A 184 -18.26 18.31 21.50
C LEU A 184 -18.15 16.78 21.64
N GLU A 185 -18.61 16.03 20.64
CA GLU A 185 -18.49 14.58 20.59
C GLU A 185 -17.02 14.12 20.62
N VAL A 186 -16.16 14.65 19.75
CA VAL A 186 -14.73 14.24 19.69
C VAL A 186 -13.94 14.68 20.92
N MET A 187 -14.31 15.79 21.58
CA MET A 187 -13.71 16.16 22.87
C MET A 187 -14.09 15.18 23.98
N GLN A 188 -15.19 14.42 23.85
CA GLN A 188 -15.58 13.39 24.83
C GLN A 188 -14.78 12.11 24.65
N MET A 189 -14.23 11.91 23.45
CA MET A 189 -13.40 10.74 23.14
C MET A 189 -11.98 10.91 23.68
N GLY A 190 -11.34 9.78 24.02
CA GLY A 190 -9.92 9.77 24.33
C GLY A 190 -9.09 10.07 23.08
N VAL A 191 -8.07 10.93 23.21
CA VAL A 191 -7.17 11.24 22.08
C VAL A 191 -6.51 9.97 21.52
N GLU A 192 -6.08 9.06 22.40
CA GLU A 192 -5.49 7.79 21.96
C GLU A 192 -6.50 6.87 21.28
N ASP A 193 -7.79 6.96 21.62
CA ASP A 193 -8.85 6.24 20.91
C ASP A 193 -8.98 6.75 19.48
N LEU A 194 -8.94 8.08 19.27
CA LEU A 194 -9.00 8.68 17.94
C LEU A 194 -7.80 8.27 17.08
N PHE A 195 -6.58 8.29 17.62
CA PHE A 195 -5.41 7.81 16.88
C PHE A 195 -5.50 6.31 16.55
N ARG A 196 -5.96 5.49 17.50
CA ARG A 196 -6.17 4.06 17.27
C ARG A 196 -7.26 3.79 16.23
N GLU A 197 -8.38 4.52 16.27
CA GLU A 197 -9.46 4.45 15.29
C GLU A 197 -8.92 4.76 13.89
N HIS A 198 -8.16 5.86 13.73
CA HIS A 198 -7.50 6.20 12.47
C HIS A 198 -6.54 5.11 11.97
N GLN A 199 -5.68 4.59 12.84
CA GLN A 199 -4.71 3.55 12.49
C GLN A 199 -5.39 2.24 12.09
N GLN A 200 -6.40 1.82 12.84
CA GLN A 200 -7.18 0.62 12.53
C GLN A 200 -7.87 0.77 11.18
N THR A 201 -8.49 1.92 10.94
CA THR A 201 -9.17 2.21 9.67
C THR A 201 -8.23 2.09 8.46
N TRP A 202 -7.00 2.60 8.57
CA TRP A 202 -5.99 2.43 7.53
C TRP A 202 -5.50 0.98 7.42
N SER A 203 -5.30 0.30 8.55
CA SER A 203 -4.93 -1.11 8.57
C SER A 203 -5.97 -1.97 7.82
N ASP A 204 -7.25 -1.72 8.06
CA ASP A 204 -8.36 -2.43 7.43
C ASP A 204 -8.41 -2.16 5.92
N LEU A 205 -8.16 -0.91 5.51
CA LEU A 205 -8.09 -0.55 4.10
C LEU A 205 -6.92 -1.23 3.35
N PHE A 206 -5.77 -1.39 4.02
CA PHE A 206 -4.56 -2.01 3.47
C PHE A 206 -4.49 -3.54 3.66
N ILE A 207 -5.58 -4.16 4.12
CA ILE A 207 -5.79 -5.62 3.97
C ILE A 207 -5.71 -5.98 2.49
N SER A 208 -6.35 -5.17 1.65
CA SER A 208 -6.20 -5.23 0.20
C SER A 208 -5.04 -4.37 -0.26
N GLY A 209 -4.35 -4.78 -1.32
CA GLY A 209 -3.28 -3.96 -1.89
C GLY A 209 -2.33 -4.72 -2.80
N ILE A 210 -1.30 -4.00 -3.25
CA ILE A 210 -0.27 -4.51 -4.16
C ILE A 210 1.05 -4.52 -3.40
N GLU A 211 1.80 -5.61 -3.50
CA GLU A 211 3.13 -5.76 -2.91
C GLU A 211 4.13 -6.18 -3.97
N MET A 212 5.16 -5.37 -4.17
CA MET A 212 6.25 -5.69 -5.09
C MET A 212 7.35 -6.46 -4.35
N LYS A 213 7.77 -7.61 -4.90
CA LYS A 213 8.80 -8.47 -4.29
C LYS A 213 10.11 -8.42 -5.06
N LYS A 214 10.06 -8.68 -6.37
CA LYS A 214 11.22 -8.68 -7.25
C LYS A 214 10.84 -8.00 -8.56
N ILE A 215 11.63 -7.01 -8.95
CA ILE A 215 11.46 -6.26 -10.20
C ILE A 215 12.66 -6.55 -11.09
N THR A 216 12.39 -6.85 -12.34
CA THR A 216 13.39 -7.28 -13.33
C THR A 216 13.40 -6.41 -14.59
N ASP A 217 12.38 -5.58 -14.80
CA ASP A 217 12.34 -4.58 -15.87
C ASP A 217 12.31 -3.14 -15.33
N LEU A 218 12.47 -2.17 -16.25
CA LEU A 218 12.56 -0.75 -15.93
C LEU A 218 11.18 -0.06 -15.79
N HIS A 219 10.15 -0.60 -16.42
CA HIS A 219 8.83 0.04 -16.52
C HIS A 219 7.90 -0.36 -15.38
N THR A 220 8.23 -1.41 -14.64
CA THR A 220 7.50 -1.81 -13.42
C THR A 220 7.77 -0.84 -12.27
N PRO A 221 6.73 -0.29 -11.61
CA PRO A 221 6.90 0.64 -10.51
C PRO A 221 7.52 -0.03 -9.28
N SER A 222 8.33 0.73 -8.54
CA SER A 222 8.90 0.28 -7.27
C SER A 222 7.83 0.09 -6.19
N SER A 223 8.15 -0.67 -5.14
CA SER A 223 7.26 -0.79 -3.97
C SER A 223 6.94 0.56 -3.33
N GLU A 224 7.88 1.51 -3.34
CA GLU A 224 7.68 2.86 -2.81
C GLU A 224 6.68 3.63 -3.69
N THR A 225 6.84 3.58 -5.01
CA THR A 225 5.92 4.22 -5.96
C THR A 225 4.50 3.69 -5.81
N VAL A 226 4.33 2.36 -5.71
CA VAL A 226 3.02 1.72 -5.53
C VAL A 226 2.38 2.17 -4.21
N ASN A 227 3.10 2.08 -3.09
CA ASN A 227 2.58 2.45 -1.77
C ASN A 227 2.24 3.94 -1.66
N MET A 228 3.12 4.81 -2.17
CA MET A 228 2.88 6.25 -2.23
C MET A 228 1.64 6.59 -3.06
N THR A 229 1.53 5.98 -4.26
CA THR A 229 0.40 6.20 -5.16
C THR A 229 -0.91 5.77 -4.50
N LEU A 230 -0.96 4.54 -3.96
CA LEU A 230 -2.12 4.03 -3.24
C LEU A 230 -2.50 4.98 -2.09
N TYR A 231 -1.55 5.33 -1.23
CA TYR A 231 -1.81 6.22 -0.09
C TYR A 231 -2.45 7.55 -0.51
N TYR A 232 -1.89 8.24 -1.52
CA TYR A 232 -2.41 9.55 -1.94
C TYR A 232 -3.76 9.47 -2.65
N VAL A 233 -3.94 8.49 -3.52
CA VAL A 233 -5.20 8.29 -4.24
C VAL A 233 -6.32 7.94 -3.26
N LEU A 234 -6.07 7.01 -2.32
CA LEU A 234 -7.04 6.58 -1.32
C LEU A 234 -7.35 7.67 -0.28
N SER A 235 -6.38 8.53 0.03
CA SER A 235 -6.58 9.70 0.90
C SER A 235 -7.47 10.76 0.26
N SER A 236 -7.57 10.77 -1.07
CA SER A 236 -8.36 11.75 -1.84
C SER A 236 -9.80 11.30 -2.05
N MET A 237 -10.24 10.22 -1.40
CA MET A 237 -11.52 9.57 -1.65
C MET A 237 -12.29 9.29 -0.36
N PRO A 238 -13.63 9.44 -0.37
CA PRO A 238 -14.44 9.15 0.79
C PRO A 238 -14.40 7.65 1.11
N ALA A 239 -14.62 7.31 2.38
CA ALA A 239 -14.76 5.93 2.84
C ALA A 239 -16.14 5.71 3.47
N PRO A 240 -17.22 5.62 2.66
CA PRO A 240 -18.57 5.53 3.22
C PRO A 240 -18.77 4.27 4.07
N LEU A 241 -18.16 3.14 3.71
CA LEU A 241 -18.22 1.89 4.48
C LEU A 241 -17.55 1.97 5.87
N LEU A 242 -16.75 3.01 6.10
CA LEU A 242 -16.08 3.30 7.38
C LEU A 242 -16.81 4.40 8.16
N ASP A 243 -17.86 5.00 7.58
CA ASP A 243 -18.70 5.98 8.24
C ASP A 243 -19.70 5.26 9.17
N PRO A 244 -19.67 5.51 10.49
CA PRO A 244 -20.62 4.90 11.42
C PRO A 244 -22.08 5.34 11.18
N LEU A 245 -22.32 6.40 10.42
CA LEU A 245 -23.64 6.95 10.14
C LEU A 245 -24.27 6.43 8.85
N ILE A 246 -23.58 5.58 8.08
CA ILE A 246 -24.13 5.00 6.85
C ILE A 246 -25.38 4.15 7.15
N SER A 247 -26.39 4.24 6.30
CA SER A 247 -27.59 3.41 6.41
C SER A 247 -27.25 1.93 6.14
N GLY A 248 -27.99 1.00 6.75
CA GLY A 248 -27.78 -0.44 6.52
C GLY A 248 -27.98 -0.83 5.05
N GLU A 249 -28.97 -0.24 4.39
CA GLU A 249 -29.25 -0.49 2.97
C GLU A 249 -28.11 0.00 2.06
N ASP A 250 -27.59 1.21 2.29
CA ASP A 250 -26.47 1.74 1.52
C ASP A 250 -25.21 0.91 1.73
N ARG A 251 -24.99 0.45 2.97
CA ARG A 251 -23.87 -0.44 3.30
C ARG A 251 -23.95 -1.76 2.54
N GLU A 252 -25.10 -2.45 2.59
CA GLU A 252 -25.31 -3.71 1.88
C GLU A 252 -25.10 -3.56 0.37
N LYS A 253 -25.61 -2.46 -0.21
CA LYS A 253 -25.43 -2.14 -1.63
C LYS A 253 -23.96 -1.93 -2.02
N MET A 254 -23.19 -1.21 -1.18
CA MET A 254 -21.77 -0.99 -1.42
C MET A 254 -20.97 -2.29 -1.25
N GLU A 255 -21.25 -3.09 -0.22
CA GLU A 255 -20.63 -4.40 -0.01
C GLU A 255 -20.94 -5.37 -1.16
N ALA A 256 -22.18 -5.38 -1.67
CA ALA A 256 -22.53 -6.15 -2.86
C ALA A 256 -21.70 -5.74 -4.08
N SER A 257 -21.48 -4.43 -4.26
CA SER A 257 -20.65 -3.91 -5.36
C SER A 257 -19.18 -4.34 -5.27
N LEU A 258 -18.65 -4.56 -4.06
CA LEU A 258 -17.29 -5.06 -3.84
C LEU A 258 -17.17 -6.57 -4.10
N ASN A 259 -18.19 -7.33 -3.71
CA ASN A 259 -18.18 -8.79 -3.84
C ASN A 259 -18.28 -9.25 -5.28
N TYR A 260 -18.95 -8.47 -6.11
CA TYR A 260 -19.25 -8.81 -7.49
C TYR A 260 -19.41 -7.53 -8.33
N ALA A 261 -18.34 -7.17 -9.02
CA ALA A 261 -18.33 -6.04 -9.94
C ALA A 261 -18.31 -6.55 -11.38
N ASP A 262 -19.50 -6.81 -11.94
CA ASP A 262 -19.67 -7.30 -13.32
C ASP A 262 -18.73 -6.60 -14.31
N HIS A 263 -17.93 -7.40 -15.01
CA HIS A 263 -17.03 -6.96 -16.08
C HIS A 263 -15.96 -5.94 -15.68
N CYS A 264 -15.69 -5.75 -14.38
CA CYS A 264 -14.57 -4.96 -13.88
C CYS A 264 -13.36 -5.87 -13.63
N PHE A 265 -12.18 -5.67 -14.20
CA PHE A 265 -11.70 -4.59 -15.05
C PHE A 265 -11.53 -5.10 -16.50
N SER A 266 -12.07 -4.38 -17.49
CA SER A 266 -11.93 -4.76 -18.91
C SER A 266 -10.74 -4.05 -19.57
N GLY A 267 -9.59 -4.72 -19.65
CA GLY A 267 -8.41 -4.13 -20.28
C GLY A 267 -7.08 -4.80 -19.99
N HIS A 268 -6.02 -4.20 -20.53
CA HIS A 268 -4.64 -4.58 -20.21
C HIS A 268 -4.26 -4.13 -18.80
N ALA A 269 -3.38 -4.91 -18.17
CA ALA A 269 -2.81 -4.59 -16.87
C ALA A 269 -2.23 -3.16 -16.83
N THR A 270 -2.45 -2.46 -15.72
CA THR A 270 -1.97 -1.08 -15.50
C THR A 270 -0.57 -1.03 -14.90
N MET A 271 0.07 -2.17 -14.63
CA MET A 271 1.42 -2.25 -14.04
C MET A 271 2.43 -1.34 -14.73
N HIS A 272 2.46 -1.34 -16.08
CA HIS A 272 3.38 -0.54 -16.88
C HIS A 272 2.82 0.83 -17.31
N ALA A 273 1.68 1.25 -16.78
CA ALA A 273 1.09 2.55 -17.08
C ALA A 273 1.76 3.64 -16.23
N GLU A 274 2.88 4.18 -16.71
CA GLU A 274 3.70 5.17 -15.97
C GLU A 274 2.91 6.41 -15.52
N ASN A 275 1.90 6.82 -16.28
CA ASN A 275 1.01 7.94 -15.93
C ASN A 275 0.11 7.65 -14.72
N LEU A 276 -0.17 6.38 -14.44
CA LEU A 276 -0.93 5.93 -13.27
C LEU A 276 -0.04 5.66 -12.06
N TRP A 277 1.25 5.42 -12.28
CA TRP A 277 2.26 5.12 -11.25
C TRP A 277 3.44 6.12 -11.28
N PRO A 278 3.20 7.41 -11.02
CA PRO A 278 4.24 8.42 -11.13
C PRO A 278 5.30 8.25 -10.03
N ALA A 279 6.58 8.30 -10.42
CA ALA A 279 7.70 8.18 -9.48
C ALA A 279 7.78 9.34 -8.47
N LYS A 280 7.15 10.49 -8.75
CA LYS A 280 7.16 11.67 -7.87
C LYS A 280 5.81 12.38 -7.89
N LEU A 281 5.34 12.74 -6.69
CA LEU A 281 4.18 13.60 -6.47
C LEU A 281 4.61 14.73 -5.52
N THR A 282 4.59 15.97 -6.00
CA THR A 282 5.17 17.10 -5.25
C THR A 282 4.15 18.15 -4.83
N SER A 283 2.90 18.05 -5.28
CA SER A 283 1.88 19.06 -5.01
C SER A 283 0.47 18.49 -4.92
N VAL A 284 -0.40 19.18 -4.17
CA VAL A 284 -1.81 18.81 -4.02
C VAL A 284 -2.55 18.75 -5.38
N PRO A 285 -2.40 19.70 -6.31
CA PRO A 285 -3.05 19.61 -7.62
C PRO A 285 -2.67 18.35 -8.40
N GLN A 286 -1.40 17.93 -8.36
CA GLN A 286 -0.95 16.70 -9.02
C GLN A 286 -1.62 15.46 -8.42
N ILE A 287 -1.75 15.42 -7.08
CA ILE A 287 -2.41 14.31 -6.38
C ILE A 287 -3.90 14.23 -6.78
N LEU A 288 -4.59 15.38 -6.83
CA LEU A 288 -5.99 15.44 -7.22
C LEU A 288 -6.18 15.01 -8.68
N GLN A 289 -5.32 15.48 -9.59
CA GLN A 289 -5.32 15.06 -10.99
C GLN A 289 -5.08 13.56 -11.15
N LEU A 290 -4.14 13.00 -10.38
CA LEU A 290 -3.88 11.56 -10.37
C LEU A 290 -5.10 10.77 -9.89
N SER A 291 -5.75 11.22 -8.82
CA SER A 291 -7.00 10.62 -8.32
C SER A 291 -8.12 10.65 -9.38
N ASP A 292 -8.28 11.77 -10.09
CA ASP A 292 -9.24 11.90 -11.19
C ASP A 292 -8.91 10.96 -12.35
N LEU A 293 -7.64 10.83 -12.70
CA LEU A 293 -7.17 9.93 -13.75
C LEU A 293 -7.43 8.45 -13.39
N TRP A 294 -7.20 8.07 -12.14
CA TRP A 294 -7.50 6.72 -11.64
C TRP A 294 -9.00 6.41 -11.70
N LYS A 295 -9.84 7.33 -11.21
CA LYS A 295 -11.30 7.19 -11.30
C LYS A 295 -11.75 7.04 -12.75
N LEU A 296 -11.27 7.91 -13.64
CA LEU A 296 -11.62 7.89 -15.05
C LEU A 296 -11.20 6.57 -15.71
N THR A 297 -9.98 6.11 -15.46
CA THR A 297 -9.45 4.85 -16.00
C THR A 297 -10.34 3.68 -15.59
N LEU A 298 -10.60 3.54 -14.30
CA LEU A 298 -11.42 2.44 -13.77
C LEU A 298 -12.86 2.49 -14.29
N GLN A 299 -13.48 3.68 -14.31
CA GLN A 299 -14.84 3.85 -14.86
C GLN A 299 -14.92 3.47 -16.34
N LYS A 300 -13.90 3.82 -17.14
CA LYS A 300 -13.85 3.48 -18.57
C LYS A 300 -13.61 1.98 -18.83
N ARG A 301 -13.12 1.24 -17.83
CA ARG A 301 -12.90 -0.22 -17.89
C ARG A 301 -13.91 -1.03 -17.09
N GLY A 302 -15.15 -0.55 -16.96
CA GLY A 302 -16.25 -1.30 -16.35
C GLY A 302 -16.36 -1.19 -14.82
N CYS A 303 -15.41 -0.58 -14.12
CA CYS A 303 -15.38 -0.53 -12.66
C CYS A 303 -16.19 0.63 -12.06
N LYS A 304 -17.27 1.07 -12.72
CA LYS A 304 -18.09 2.20 -12.25
C LYS A 304 -18.72 1.93 -10.88
N GLY A 305 -19.19 0.71 -10.64
CA GLY A 305 -19.75 0.28 -9.35
C GLY A 305 -18.72 0.34 -8.22
N LEU A 306 -17.51 -0.16 -8.47
CA LEU A 306 -16.40 -0.07 -7.50
C LEU A 306 -16.02 1.38 -7.19
N VAL A 307 -15.90 2.24 -8.20
CA VAL A 307 -15.58 3.67 -7.95
C VAL A 307 -16.69 4.36 -7.14
N ALA A 308 -17.95 3.98 -7.36
CA ALA A 308 -19.08 4.51 -6.59
C ALA A 308 -19.10 4.02 -5.12
N ALA A 309 -18.52 2.84 -4.83
CA ALA A 309 -18.35 2.31 -3.48
C ALA A 309 -17.23 3.02 -2.67
N GLY A 310 -16.63 4.08 -3.21
CA GLY A 310 -15.63 4.89 -2.53
C GLY A 310 -14.27 4.20 -2.45
N VAL A 311 -13.56 4.41 -1.34
CA VAL A 311 -12.16 4.00 -1.21
C VAL A 311 -11.93 2.48 -1.33
N HIS A 312 -12.83 1.64 -0.81
CA HIS A 312 -12.66 0.19 -0.85
C HIS A 312 -12.76 -0.33 -2.27
N GLY A 313 -13.75 0.15 -3.03
CA GLY A 313 -13.91 -0.25 -4.41
C GLY A 313 -12.80 0.34 -5.28
N LEU A 314 -12.31 1.55 -4.99
CA LEU A 314 -11.14 2.09 -5.67
C LEU A 314 -9.89 1.24 -5.44
N MET A 315 -9.60 0.85 -4.19
CA MET A 315 -8.50 -0.06 -3.87
C MET A 315 -8.62 -1.37 -4.66
N GLN A 316 -9.79 -2.00 -4.63
CA GLN A 316 -10.05 -3.23 -5.36
C GLN A 316 -9.87 -3.06 -6.87
N GLY A 317 -10.40 -1.99 -7.45
CA GLY A 317 -10.22 -1.67 -8.87
C GLY A 317 -8.75 -1.47 -9.23
N MET A 318 -7.96 -0.79 -8.38
CA MET A 318 -6.52 -0.63 -8.57
C MET A 318 -5.80 -1.97 -8.54
N VAL A 319 -6.08 -2.83 -7.55
CA VAL A 319 -5.51 -4.18 -7.42
C VAL A 319 -5.84 -5.04 -8.63
N LEU A 320 -7.10 -5.07 -9.07
CA LEU A 320 -7.53 -5.82 -10.25
C LEU A 320 -6.82 -5.31 -11.50
N SER A 321 -6.81 -3.99 -11.70
CA SER A 321 -6.20 -3.38 -12.87
C SER A 321 -4.69 -3.64 -12.93
N PHE A 322 -3.99 -3.68 -11.79
CA PHE A 322 -2.53 -3.84 -11.74
C PHE A 322 -2.09 -5.19 -12.31
N GLY A 323 -2.77 -6.27 -11.93
CA GLY A 323 -2.46 -7.62 -12.43
C GLY A 323 -3.18 -8.01 -13.72
N GLY A 324 -4.09 -7.17 -14.25
CA GLY A 324 -4.96 -7.58 -15.35
C GLY A 324 -5.99 -8.63 -14.92
N LEU A 325 -6.52 -8.52 -13.70
CA LEU A 325 -7.64 -9.34 -13.25
C LEU A 325 -8.96 -8.74 -13.70
N GLN A 326 -9.90 -9.62 -14.02
CA GLN A 326 -11.22 -9.25 -14.46
C GLN A 326 -12.28 -10.14 -13.80
N PHE A 327 -13.31 -9.52 -13.26
CA PHE A 327 -14.57 -10.20 -12.96
C PHE A 327 -15.37 -10.38 -14.23
N THR A 328 -15.85 -11.60 -14.44
CA THR A 328 -16.90 -11.92 -15.38
C THR A 328 -18.19 -12.18 -14.62
N GLU A 329 -19.23 -12.61 -15.33
CA GLU A 329 -20.48 -12.94 -14.67
C GLU A 329 -20.36 -14.13 -13.69
N ASN A 330 -19.43 -15.05 -13.95
CA ASN A 330 -19.40 -16.32 -13.22
C ASN A 330 -18.04 -16.59 -12.54
N HIS A 331 -17.00 -15.83 -12.84
CA HIS A 331 -15.65 -16.11 -12.32
C HIS A 331 -14.76 -14.86 -12.27
N LEU A 332 -13.74 -14.91 -11.42
CA LEU A 332 -12.57 -14.05 -11.47
C LEU A 332 -11.53 -14.69 -12.39
N GLN A 333 -11.01 -13.92 -13.35
CA GLN A 333 -9.93 -14.38 -14.23
C GLN A 333 -8.69 -13.51 -14.09
N PHE A 334 -7.52 -14.13 -14.14
CA PHE A 334 -6.22 -13.46 -14.18
C PHE A 334 -5.68 -13.48 -15.61
N GLN A 335 -5.74 -12.34 -16.29
CA GLN A 335 -5.34 -12.18 -17.69
C GLN A 335 -4.10 -11.30 -17.81
N ALA A 336 -3.04 -11.67 -17.10
CA ALA A 336 -1.74 -11.04 -17.29
C ALA A 336 -1.12 -11.46 -18.62
N ASP A 337 -0.37 -10.52 -19.20
CA ASP A 337 0.51 -10.80 -20.33
C ASP A 337 1.65 -11.72 -19.85
N PRO A 338 1.88 -12.89 -20.49
CA PRO A 338 2.99 -13.77 -20.12
C PRO A 338 4.34 -13.04 -20.05
N ASP A 339 4.57 -12.06 -20.93
CA ASP A 339 5.83 -11.31 -20.99
C ASP A 339 6.14 -10.57 -19.69
N VAL A 340 5.15 -10.29 -18.84
CA VAL A 340 5.34 -9.51 -17.60
C VAL A 340 5.56 -10.37 -16.35
N LEU A 341 5.48 -11.70 -16.49
CA LEU A 341 5.57 -12.66 -15.37
C LEU A 341 7.02 -12.93 -14.92
N HIS A 342 8.00 -12.28 -15.53
CA HIS A 342 9.39 -12.28 -15.05
C HIS A 342 9.57 -11.45 -13.75
N ASN A 343 8.56 -10.68 -13.34
CA ASN A 343 8.50 -9.99 -12.05
C ASN A 343 7.82 -10.83 -10.96
N SER A 344 8.15 -10.58 -9.70
CA SER A 344 7.42 -11.13 -8.54
C SER A 344 6.63 -10.06 -7.80
N TYR A 345 5.34 -10.29 -7.62
CA TYR A 345 4.43 -9.38 -6.93
C TYR A 345 3.25 -10.12 -6.31
N SER A 346 2.53 -9.48 -5.39
CA SER A 346 1.34 -10.02 -4.75
C SER A 346 0.20 -9.01 -4.78
N LEU A 347 -0.99 -9.53 -5.03
CA LEU A 347 -2.29 -8.88 -5.07
C LEU A 347 -3.09 -9.44 -3.91
N ARG A 348 -3.20 -8.64 -2.85
CA ARG A 348 -3.76 -9.06 -1.57
C ARG A 348 -5.20 -8.60 -1.44
N GLY A 349 -6.02 -9.38 -0.73
CA GLY A 349 -7.36 -9.01 -0.29
C GLY A 349 -8.34 -8.70 -1.43
N ILE A 350 -8.29 -9.44 -2.53
CA ILE A 350 -9.28 -9.32 -3.61
C ILE A 350 -10.61 -9.85 -3.07
N HIS A 351 -11.63 -9.00 -3.02
CA HIS A 351 -12.96 -9.42 -2.54
C HIS A 351 -13.65 -10.23 -3.64
N TYR A 352 -14.07 -11.44 -3.33
CA TYR A 352 -14.83 -12.29 -4.25
C TYR A 352 -15.83 -13.12 -3.46
N ASN A 353 -17.12 -12.89 -3.70
CA ASN A 353 -18.22 -13.58 -3.02
C ASN A 353 -18.07 -13.64 -1.48
N LYS A 354 -17.71 -12.50 -0.86
CA LYS A 354 -17.44 -12.28 0.58
C LYS A 354 -16.10 -12.80 1.10
N ASP A 355 -15.39 -13.63 0.35
CA ASP A 355 -14.06 -14.10 0.74
C ASP A 355 -12.95 -13.18 0.22
N LEU A 356 -11.78 -13.27 0.84
CA LEU A 356 -10.59 -12.53 0.43
C LEU A 356 -9.58 -13.46 -0.22
N ILE A 357 -9.30 -13.20 -1.49
CA ILE A 357 -8.32 -13.95 -2.27
C ILE A 357 -7.01 -13.15 -2.30
N ASN A 358 -5.90 -13.82 -2.01
CA ASN A 358 -4.57 -13.31 -2.32
C ASN A 358 -4.00 -14.12 -3.49
N LEU A 359 -3.59 -13.41 -4.53
CA LEU A 359 -2.88 -13.97 -5.67
C LEU A 359 -1.47 -13.40 -5.68
N ALA A 360 -0.45 -14.25 -5.86
CA ALA A 360 0.91 -13.80 -6.07
C ALA A 360 1.52 -14.47 -7.29
N VAL A 361 2.28 -13.69 -8.05
CA VAL A 361 3.18 -14.19 -9.10
C VAL A 361 4.56 -14.25 -8.46
N LEU A 362 5.14 -15.44 -8.42
CA LEU A 362 6.43 -15.70 -7.80
C LEU A 362 7.33 -16.43 -8.79
N LEU A 363 8.64 -16.27 -8.63
CA LEU A 363 9.63 -17.03 -9.38
C LEU A 363 10.23 -18.12 -8.50
N ASP A 364 10.46 -19.29 -9.06
CA ASP A 364 11.24 -20.35 -8.43
C ASP A 364 12.76 -20.05 -8.43
N ALA A 365 13.57 -21.02 -8.00
CA ALA A 365 15.02 -20.86 -7.94
C ALA A 365 15.66 -20.73 -9.33
N GLU A 366 15.02 -21.31 -10.34
CA GLU A 366 15.41 -21.30 -11.75
C GLU A 366 14.89 -20.06 -12.50
N GLY A 367 14.02 -19.26 -11.86
CA GLY A 367 13.43 -18.07 -12.44
C GLY A 367 12.13 -18.32 -13.22
N LYS A 368 11.50 -19.50 -13.06
CA LYS A 368 10.22 -19.82 -13.69
C LYS A 368 9.06 -19.26 -12.88
N PRO A 369 8.08 -18.62 -13.53
CA PRO A 369 6.94 -18.08 -12.82
C PRO A 369 5.94 -19.17 -12.44
N PHE A 370 5.39 -19.04 -11.23
CA PHE A 370 4.26 -19.81 -10.74
C PHE A 370 3.27 -18.89 -10.02
N LEU A 371 2.01 -19.30 -9.98
CA LEU A 371 0.94 -18.59 -9.30
C LEU A 371 0.74 -19.20 -7.93
N HIS A 372 0.68 -18.35 -6.91
CA HIS A 372 0.36 -18.72 -5.54
C HIS A 372 -0.95 -18.10 -5.13
N VAL A 373 -1.92 -18.92 -4.73
CA VAL A 373 -3.28 -18.50 -4.38
C VAL A 373 -3.57 -18.90 -2.96
N SER A 374 -4.07 -17.96 -2.15
CA SER A 374 -4.55 -18.27 -0.80
C SER A 374 -5.87 -17.57 -0.54
N VAL A 375 -6.74 -18.24 0.21
CA VAL A 375 -8.07 -17.73 0.55
C VAL A 375 -8.14 -17.49 2.05
N LYS A 376 -8.58 -16.30 2.43
CA LYS A 376 -9.01 -16.00 3.79
C LYS A 376 -10.53 -15.97 3.81
N PHE A 377 -11.12 -17.07 4.27
CA PHE A 377 -12.56 -17.17 4.43
C PHE A 377 -13.08 -16.15 5.43
N GLN A 378 -14.20 -15.53 5.11
CA GLN A 378 -14.97 -14.72 6.07
C GLN A 378 -16.08 -15.58 6.72
N ASP A 379 -17.11 -14.96 7.28
CA ASP A 379 -18.09 -15.58 8.18
C ASP A 379 -18.62 -16.96 7.75
N LYS A 380 -19.18 -17.06 6.54
CA LYS A 380 -19.72 -18.30 5.98
C LYS A 380 -18.91 -18.65 4.73
N PRO A 381 -17.95 -19.59 4.81
CA PRO A 381 -17.08 -19.91 3.69
C PRO A 381 -17.92 -20.47 2.54
N VAL A 382 -17.73 -19.91 1.34
CA VAL A 382 -18.23 -20.52 0.11
C VAL A 382 -17.10 -21.32 -0.50
N ARG A 383 -17.42 -22.49 -1.08
CA ARG A 383 -16.40 -23.27 -1.79
C ARG A 383 -15.95 -22.48 -3.01
N LEU A 384 -14.65 -22.27 -3.10
CA LEU A 384 -14.00 -21.63 -4.24
C LEU A 384 -13.19 -22.68 -4.96
N TYR A 385 -13.26 -22.67 -6.28
CA TYR A 385 -12.53 -23.57 -7.15
C TYR A 385 -11.67 -22.76 -8.10
N ALA A 386 -10.52 -23.30 -8.48
CA ALA A 386 -9.61 -22.66 -9.41
C ALA A 386 -9.03 -23.64 -10.43
N CYS A 387 -8.72 -23.13 -11.61
CA CYS A 387 -8.05 -23.88 -12.66
C CYS A 387 -7.20 -22.98 -13.55
N GLU A 388 -6.10 -23.54 -14.04
CA GLU A 388 -5.17 -22.94 -14.99
C GLU A 388 -5.45 -23.40 -16.43
N ALA A 389 -4.78 -22.76 -17.41
CA ALA A 389 -4.70 -23.24 -18.79
C ALA A 389 -6.06 -23.48 -19.50
N GLY A 390 -7.07 -22.65 -19.22
CA GLY A 390 -8.42 -22.84 -19.77
C GLY A 390 -9.18 -24.02 -19.16
N CYS A 391 -8.79 -24.47 -17.98
CA CYS A 391 -9.47 -25.52 -17.21
C CYS A 391 -9.54 -26.88 -17.91
N MET A 392 -8.45 -27.23 -18.61
CA MET A 392 -8.29 -28.57 -19.19
C MET A 392 -8.14 -29.66 -18.12
N ASN A 393 -7.52 -29.31 -16.99
CA ASN A 393 -7.45 -30.15 -15.81
C ASN A 393 -8.68 -29.95 -14.92
N GLU A 394 -8.96 -30.90 -14.02
CA GLU A 394 -10.05 -30.74 -13.05
C GLU A 394 -9.79 -29.53 -12.13
N PRO A 395 -10.79 -28.66 -11.92
CA PRO A 395 -10.64 -27.54 -11.00
C PRO A 395 -10.34 -27.99 -9.57
N VAL A 396 -9.42 -27.29 -8.92
CA VAL A 396 -8.96 -27.54 -7.56
C VAL A 396 -9.76 -26.70 -6.58
N GLU A 397 -10.25 -27.29 -5.49
CA GLU A 397 -10.88 -26.53 -4.40
C GLU A 397 -9.83 -25.74 -3.62
N LEU A 398 -10.02 -24.41 -3.56
CA LEU A 398 -9.17 -23.51 -2.79
C LEU A 398 -9.53 -23.60 -1.31
N THR A 399 -8.50 -23.73 -0.48
CA THR A 399 -8.59 -23.84 0.97
C THR A 399 -7.82 -22.72 1.67
N SER A 400 -8.10 -22.50 2.95
CA SER A 400 -7.38 -21.55 3.81
C SER A 400 -6.07 -22.12 4.37
N GLU A 401 -5.49 -23.12 3.70
CA GLU A 401 -4.23 -23.72 4.10
C GLU A 401 -3.11 -22.68 4.15
N ALA A 402 -2.29 -22.75 5.21
CA ALA A 402 -1.22 -21.78 5.43
C ALA A 402 -0.19 -21.73 4.30
N ARG A 403 -0.03 -22.83 3.54
CA ARG A 403 0.86 -22.90 2.39
C ARG A 403 0.23 -22.39 1.10
N GLY A 404 -1.09 -22.18 1.06
CA GLY A 404 -1.82 -21.84 -0.16
C GLY A 404 -1.73 -22.91 -1.25
N HIS A 405 -2.31 -22.59 -2.39
CA HIS A 405 -2.36 -23.42 -3.60
C HIS A 405 -1.38 -22.87 -4.63
N THR A 406 -0.69 -23.76 -5.34
CA THR A 406 0.30 -23.39 -6.36
C THR A 406 -0.13 -23.90 -7.72
N PHE A 407 -0.13 -23.02 -8.71
CA PHE A 407 -0.47 -23.34 -10.10
C PHE A 407 0.71 -23.00 -11.02
N PRO A 408 1.09 -23.89 -11.94
CA PRO A 408 2.09 -23.58 -12.94
C PRO A 408 1.56 -22.54 -13.93
N VAL A 409 2.42 -21.68 -14.45
CA VAL A 409 2.04 -20.75 -15.51
C VAL A 409 2.04 -21.47 -16.86
N MET A 410 0.84 -21.67 -17.39
CA MET A 410 0.61 -22.28 -18.69
C MET A 410 -0.01 -21.25 -19.65
N VAL A 411 0.54 -21.13 -20.85
CA VAL A 411 0.10 -20.17 -21.87
C VAL A 411 -0.57 -20.91 -23.02
N THR A 412 -1.79 -20.49 -23.34
CA THR A 412 -2.61 -21.11 -24.39
C THR A 412 -2.44 -20.39 -25.74
N GLN A 413 -2.84 -21.06 -26.83
CA GLN A 413 -2.92 -20.46 -28.17
C GLN A 413 -4.33 -20.66 -28.76
N PRO A 414 -5.14 -19.59 -28.99
CA PRO A 414 -4.88 -18.19 -28.65
C PRO A 414 -4.77 -17.95 -27.15
N ILE A 415 -4.17 -16.83 -26.75
CA ILE A 415 -3.93 -16.49 -25.34
C ILE A 415 -5.28 -16.29 -24.63
N THR A 416 -5.52 -17.10 -23.60
CA THR A 416 -6.62 -16.99 -22.65
C THR A 416 -6.07 -16.58 -21.28
N PRO A 417 -6.95 -16.20 -20.32
CA PRO A 417 -6.54 -16.03 -18.94
C PRO A 417 -5.73 -17.23 -18.38
N LEU A 418 -4.78 -16.92 -17.52
CA LEU A 418 -3.83 -17.86 -16.94
C LEU A 418 -4.43 -18.65 -15.76
N LEU A 419 -5.38 -18.03 -15.05
CA LEU A 419 -6.07 -18.61 -13.90
C LEU A 419 -7.52 -18.16 -13.88
N TYR A 420 -8.42 -19.07 -13.54
CA TYR A 420 -9.84 -18.86 -13.34
C TYR A 420 -10.20 -19.25 -11.92
N ILE A 421 -11.04 -18.47 -11.23
CA ILE A 421 -11.53 -18.75 -9.89
C ILE A 421 -13.04 -18.53 -9.86
N SER A 422 -13.81 -19.53 -9.43
CA SER A 422 -15.27 -19.44 -9.34
C SER A 422 -15.82 -20.15 -8.10
N THR A 423 -17.05 -19.83 -7.74
CA THR A 423 -17.85 -20.58 -6.76
C THR A 423 -18.59 -21.75 -7.40
N ASP A 424 -18.74 -21.74 -8.73
CA ASP A 424 -19.42 -22.77 -9.50
C ASP A 424 -18.40 -23.70 -10.17
N LEU A 425 -18.32 -24.92 -9.65
CA LEU A 425 -17.46 -25.97 -10.18
C LEU A 425 -17.86 -26.36 -11.61
N ILE A 426 -19.16 -26.46 -11.89
CA ILE A 426 -19.67 -26.92 -13.19
C ILE A 426 -19.33 -25.89 -14.25
N HIS A 427 -19.52 -24.60 -13.95
CA HIS A 427 -19.11 -23.51 -14.84
C HIS A 427 -17.62 -23.62 -15.23
N LEU A 428 -16.71 -23.83 -14.28
CA LEU A 428 -15.29 -24.01 -14.59
C LEU A 428 -15.01 -25.26 -15.41
N GLN A 429 -15.75 -26.34 -15.18
CA GLN A 429 -15.64 -27.56 -15.98
C GLN A 429 -16.12 -27.33 -17.42
N ASP A 430 -17.18 -26.57 -17.62
CA ASP A 430 -17.76 -26.26 -18.93
C ASP A 430 -16.88 -25.31 -19.76
N LEU A 431 -16.03 -24.50 -19.14
CA LEU A 431 -15.06 -23.65 -19.85
C LEU A 431 -14.16 -24.46 -20.80
N ARG A 432 -13.80 -25.70 -20.43
CA ARG A 432 -12.99 -26.58 -21.29
C ARG A 432 -13.64 -26.87 -22.65
N HIS A 433 -14.97 -26.83 -22.70
CA HIS A 433 -15.75 -27.14 -23.90
C HIS A 433 -16.05 -25.91 -24.76
N THR A 434 -15.93 -24.71 -24.18
CA THR A 434 -16.20 -23.45 -24.87
C THR A 434 -14.93 -22.77 -25.39
N LEU A 435 -13.76 -23.10 -24.81
CA LEU A 435 -12.47 -22.57 -25.24
C LEU A 435 -11.87 -23.38 -26.39
N HIS A 436 -11.77 -22.75 -27.57
CA HIS A 436 -11.16 -23.34 -28.76
C HIS A 436 -9.63 -23.19 -28.74
N LEU A 437 -8.95 -24.03 -27.95
CA LEU A 437 -7.50 -24.03 -27.81
C LEU A 437 -6.83 -24.89 -28.90
N LYS A 438 -5.73 -24.39 -29.48
CA LYS A 438 -4.88 -25.15 -30.41
C LYS A 438 -3.72 -25.84 -29.70
N ALA A 439 -3.13 -25.16 -28.72
CA ALA A 439 -1.98 -25.64 -27.96
C ALA A 439 -1.92 -24.99 -26.58
N ILE A 440 -1.28 -25.70 -25.64
CA ILE A 440 -0.97 -25.22 -24.30
C ILE A 440 0.52 -25.44 -24.11
N LEU A 441 1.23 -24.38 -23.75
CA LEU A 441 2.68 -24.36 -23.61
C LEU A 441 3.03 -23.95 -22.19
N ALA A 442 4.10 -24.52 -21.64
CA ALA A 442 4.69 -23.95 -20.43
C ALA A 442 5.21 -22.53 -20.73
N HIS A 443 5.26 -21.66 -19.72
CA HIS A 443 5.71 -20.28 -19.90
C HIS A 443 7.06 -20.18 -20.63
N GLU A 444 8.07 -20.97 -20.26
CA GLU A 444 9.38 -20.96 -20.91
C GLU A 444 9.34 -21.33 -22.40
N GLU A 445 8.53 -22.33 -22.76
CA GLU A 445 8.37 -22.75 -24.15
C GLU A 445 7.67 -21.68 -24.98
N HIS A 446 6.71 -20.98 -24.37
CA HIS A 446 6.05 -19.83 -24.98
C HIS A 446 7.05 -18.71 -25.25
N MET A 447 7.85 -18.32 -24.23
CA MET A 447 8.87 -17.29 -24.36
C MET A 447 9.93 -17.65 -25.41
N ALA A 448 10.38 -18.91 -25.45
CA ALA A 448 11.34 -19.40 -26.43
C ALA A 448 10.81 -19.35 -27.88
N LYS A 449 9.49 -19.54 -28.08
CA LYS A 449 8.84 -19.42 -29.38
C LYS A 449 8.63 -17.97 -29.81
N GLN A 450 8.32 -17.08 -28.87
CA GLN A 450 8.08 -15.66 -29.15
C GLN A 450 9.38 -14.91 -29.42
N TYR A 451 10.44 -15.23 -28.68
CA TYR A 451 11.78 -14.69 -28.86
C TYR A 451 12.75 -15.80 -29.22
N PRO A 452 12.65 -16.38 -30.43
CA PRO A 452 13.66 -17.31 -30.91
C PRO A 452 14.96 -16.52 -30.98
N GLY A 453 15.98 -16.95 -30.24
CA GLY A 453 17.28 -16.32 -30.27
C GLY A 453 17.83 -16.18 -31.71
N LEU A 454 18.88 -15.39 -31.89
CA LEU A 454 19.46 -15.17 -33.22
C LEU A 454 19.75 -16.50 -33.93
N PRO A 455 19.38 -16.64 -35.22
CA PRO A 455 19.51 -17.90 -35.94
C PRO A 455 20.94 -18.45 -35.88
N PHE A 456 21.09 -19.77 -35.91
CA PHE A 456 22.40 -20.42 -35.94
C PHE A 456 23.34 -19.85 -37.02
N LEU A 457 22.79 -19.51 -38.20
CA LEU A 457 23.54 -18.90 -39.30
C LEU A 457 24.16 -17.53 -38.96
N PHE A 458 23.51 -16.74 -38.09
CA PHE A 458 24.06 -15.47 -37.64
C PHE A 458 25.34 -15.71 -36.82
N TRP A 459 25.29 -16.62 -35.85
CA TRP A 459 26.44 -16.97 -35.03
C TRP A 459 27.57 -17.61 -35.86
N PHE A 460 27.21 -18.44 -36.84
CA PHE A 460 28.17 -19.00 -37.78
C PHE A 460 28.88 -17.90 -38.60
N SER A 461 28.13 -16.91 -39.08
CA SER A 461 28.68 -15.75 -39.81
C SER A 461 29.63 -14.92 -38.93
N VAL A 462 29.22 -14.61 -37.69
CA VAL A 462 30.06 -13.87 -36.73
C VAL A 462 31.34 -14.64 -36.42
N ALA A 463 31.25 -15.94 -36.13
CA ALA A 463 32.42 -16.78 -35.86
C ALA A 463 33.37 -16.86 -37.07
N SER A 464 32.83 -16.96 -38.29
CA SER A 464 33.60 -16.94 -39.53
C SER A 464 34.33 -15.61 -39.74
N LEU A 465 33.64 -14.48 -39.53
CA LEU A 465 34.23 -13.15 -39.66
C LEU A 465 35.36 -12.92 -38.63
N ILE A 466 35.14 -13.32 -37.37
CA ILE A 466 36.16 -13.28 -36.32
C ILE A 466 37.38 -14.10 -36.76
N THR A 467 37.17 -15.33 -37.25
CA THR A 467 38.25 -16.21 -37.69
C THR A 467 39.04 -15.58 -38.85
N LEU A 468 38.36 -15.08 -39.88
CA LEU A 468 38.99 -14.42 -41.03
C LEU A 468 39.78 -13.17 -40.62
N PHE A 469 39.24 -12.38 -39.70
CA PHE A 469 39.92 -11.21 -39.16
C PHE A 469 41.20 -11.59 -38.42
N HIS A 470 41.17 -12.62 -37.57
CA HIS A 470 42.36 -13.09 -36.86
C HIS A 470 43.41 -13.68 -37.81
N LEU A 471 42.99 -14.40 -38.85
CA LEU A 471 43.90 -14.88 -39.90
C LEU A 471 44.55 -13.71 -40.67
N PHE A 472 43.80 -12.65 -40.94
CA PHE A 472 44.32 -11.44 -41.58
C PHE A 472 45.31 -10.69 -40.69
N LEU A 473 45.01 -10.55 -39.39
CA LEU A 473 45.90 -9.99 -38.38
C LEU A 473 47.21 -10.79 -38.27
N PHE A 474 47.10 -12.12 -38.19
CA PHE A 474 48.25 -13.00 -38.17
C PHE A 474 49.09 -12.85 -39.44
N LYS A 475 48.44 -12.76 -40.61
CA LYS A 475 49.13 -12.51 -41.89
C LYS A 475 49.83 -11.15 -41.92
N LEU A 476 49.22 -10.10 -41.38
CA LEU A 476 49.86 -8.77 -41.28
C LEU A 476 51.08 -8.81 -40.36
N ILE A 477 50.94 -9.35 -39.15
CA ILE A 477 52.05 -9.48 -38.19
C ILE A 477 53.17 -10.35 -38.77
N TYR A 478 52.83 -11.48 -39.40
CA TYR A 478 53.81 -12.36 -40.04
C TYR A 478 54.53 -11.66 -41.19
N ASN A 479 53.82 -10.90 -42.04
CA ASN A 479 54.46 -10.16 -43.12
C ASN A 479 55.35 -9.01 -42.62
N GLU A 480 55.04 -8.42 -41.46
CA GLU A 480 55.83 -7.32 -40.88
C GLU A 480 57.07 -7.80 -40.13
N TYR A 481 56.98 -8.93 -39.40
CA TYR A 481 58.09 -9.49 -38.62
C TYR A 481 58.90 -10.58 -39.34
N CYS A 482 58.30 -11.29 -40.31
CA CYS A 482 58.91 -12.42 -41.01
C CYS A 482 58.84 -12.29 -42.55
N GLY A 483 58.32 -11.19 -43.09
CA GLY A 483 58.32 -10.93 -44.54
C GLY A 483 59.66 -10.48 -45.10
N PRO A 484 59.85 -10.46 -46.44
CA PRO A 484 61.13 -10.21 -47.12
C PRO A 484 61.57 -8.73 -47.10
N GLY A 485 61.63 -8.12 -45.90
CA GLY A 485 62.00 -6.72 -45.66
C GLY A 485 62.14 -6.34 -44.18
N ALA A 486 61.92 -7.26 -43.22
CA ALA A 486 62.05 -6.97 -41.79
C ALA A 486 63.53 -6.73 -41.39
N LYS A 487 63.86 -5.49 -41.02
CA LYS A 487 65.20 -5.11 -40.52
C LYS A 487 65.44 -5.71 -39.13
N PRO A 488 66.57 -6.39 -38.86
CA PRO A 488 66.88 -6.92 -37.55
C PRO A 488 67.29 -5.77 -36.60
N LEU A 489 66.34 -5.22 -35.85
CA LEU A 489 66.57 -4.21 -34.82
C LEU A 489 66.81 -4.83 -33.43
N PHE A 490 67.66 -5.86 -33.30
CA PHE A 490 68.26 -6.21 -32.01
C PHE A 490 69.56 -6.99 -32.22
N ARG A 491 70.69 -6.28 -32.24
CA ARG A 491 72.02 -6.87 -32.00
C ARG A 491 72.80 -5.99 -31.01
N SER A 492 72.59 -6.22 -29.72
CA SER A 492 73.49 -5.77 -28.66
C SER A 492 74.40 -6.92 -28.22
N LYS A 493 75.69 -6.76 -28.52
CA LYS A 493 76.90 -7.23 -27.83
C LYS A 493 76.92 -8.61 -27.14
N VAL A 494 77.84 -9.46 -27.60
CA VAL A 494 79.09 -9.70 -26.86
C VAL A 494 80.23 -9.12 -27.68
#